data_AF-A0AB39BT26-F1
#
_entry.id   AF-A0AB39BT26-F1
#
_cell.length_a   1.000
_cell.length_b   1.000
_cell.length_c   1.000
_cell.angle_alpha   90.00
_cell.angle_beta   90.00
_cell.angle_gamma   90.00
#
_symmetry.space_group_name_H-M   'P 1'
#
loop_
_entity.id
_entity.type
_entity.pdbx_description
1 polymer ?
#
loop_
_entity_poly.entity_id
_entity_poly.type
_entity_poly.pdbx_seq_one_letter_code
_entity_poly.pdbx_strand_id
1 'polypeptide(L)'
;MKRFILGMLLVGAVMMTSGCQQTTEEDPTQDNLEGPQLEEDVAKLPIEIKEEGARFKVDDLLQITGGDYSFDELHRTLEITVDEDQFYLIDEVPVLERNGEYLATDRIYLILDEEDEVYLPTAFIEEGLNTPLTFSEEAATFSWFGPTEAVGGPPEAFNFEEWNADQMVAYLDFLEKPIAGAEVSTVSTHLPGAPRAYRNGFHEGIDWYDFSSGGNINTDTPIYAMGEGIVVRADQEYDEYPSPEVRNQDLALTAYYGETPEYIFDRLRGRQVWVQYPNGVMNRFAHLDDIPEDLNVGDRVNAETIIGYVGNSGTSGAVNQDQSELHLHQDLLIYGELFWKPLSQEEVREVLIRIWK
;
A
#
# COMPACT_ATOMS: atom_id res chain seq x y z
N MET A 1 31.55 -27.69 -43.37
CA MET A 1 32.73 -27.62 -44.27
C MET A 1 33.50 -26.37 -43.88
N LYS A 2 34.83 -26.46 -43.64
CA LYS A 2 35.76 -25.50 -42.96
C LYS A 2 35.59 -25.48 -41.42
N ARG A 3 36.44 -26.00 -40.53
CA ARG A 3 37.92 -26.19 -40.37
C ARG A 3 38.75 -24.90 -40.39
N PHE A 4 39.35 -24.55 -39.24
CA PHE A 4 40.74 -24.10 -38.96
C PHE A 4 40.87 -24.01 -37.41
N ILE A 5 41.60 -24.92 -36.71
CA ILE A 5 43.05 -24.86 -36.31
C ILE A 5 43.32 -23.70 -35.32
N LEU A 6 44.13 -23.75 -34.27
CA LEU A 6 44.88 -24.73 -33.45
C LEU A 6 45.72 -23.81 -32.53
N GLY A 7 45.85 -24.09 -31.24
CA GLY A 7 46.68 -23.26 -30.36
C GLY A 7 46.96 -23.93 -29.02
N MET A 8 47.71 -25.03 -29.09
CA MET A 8 48.21 -25.82 -27.99
C MET A 8 49.51 -25.19 -27.47
N LEU A 9 49.64 -24.99 -26.15
CA LEU A 9 50.94 -24.86 -25.51
C LEU A 9 50.91 -25.58 -24.15
N LEU A 10 51.94 -26.40 -23.99
CA LEU A 10 52.10 -27.50 -23.06
C LEU A 10 53.34 -27.21 -22.19
N VAL A 11 53.40 -27.89 -21.05
CA VAL A 11 54.60 -28.28 -20.26
C VAL A 11 54.94 -27.42 -19.05
N GLY A 12 54.93 -28.10 -17.89
CA GLY A 12 55.60 -27.65 -16.68
C GLY A 12 55.42 -28.57 -15.48
N ALA A 13 55.47 -29.90 -15.66
CA ALA A 13 55.47 -30.86 -14.56
C ALA A 13 56.91 -31.03 -14.01
N VAL A 14 57.10 -30.78 -12.72
CA VAL A 14 58.32 -31.17 -11.99
C VAL A 14 57.90 -32.08 -10.84
N MET A 15 58.17 -33.38 -11.01
CA MET A 15 58.27 -34.32 -9.91
C MET A 15 59.70 -34.27 -9.38
N MET A 16 59.86 -34.11 -8.07
CA MET A 16 61.08 -34.44 -7.34
C MET A 16 60.71 -35.36 -6.16
N THR A 17 61.62 -36.29 -5.93
CA THR A 17 61.50 -37.55 -5.20
C THR A 17 61.64 -37.42 -3.69
N SER A 18 60.99 -38.36 -3.00
CA SER A 18 61.23 -38.96 -1.68
C SER A 18 62.40 -38.49 -0.81
N GLY A 19 62.10 -38.25 0.47
CA GLY A 19 63.04 -38.32 1.59
C GLY A 19 62.31 -38.47 2.91
N CYS A 20 62.32 -39.67 3.49
CA CYS A 20 61.89 -39.90 4.88
C CYS A 20 62.88 -39.26 5.85
N GLN A 21 62.41 -38.49 6.82
CA GLN A 21 63.05 -38.45 8.13
C GLN A 21 62.03 -38.13 9.22
N GLN A 22 61.86 -39.12 10.09
CA GLN A 22 61.11 -39.05 11.35
C GLN A 22 61.98 -38.29 12.35
N THR A 23 61.51 -37.15 12.83
CA THR A 23 61.93 -36.55 14.10
C THR A 23 60.69 -35.97 14.76
N THR A 24 60.29 -36.64 15.84
CA THR A 24 59.37 -36.18 16.86
C THR A 24 59.84 -34.85 17.45
N GLU A 25 59.05 -33.81 17.27
CA GLU A 25 58.96 -32.68 18.20
C GLU A 25 57.49 -32.55 18.59
N GLU A 26 57.23 -32.71 19.88
CA GLU A 26 55.96 -32.44 20.53
C GLU A 26 55.76 -30.92 20.53
N ASP A 27 54.72 -30.44 19.85
CA ASP A 27 54.26 -29.05 19.94
C ASP A 27 52.95 -29.02 20.75
N PRO A 28 52.95 -28.46 21.98
CA PRO A 28 51.77 -28.42 22.82
C PRO A 28 51.10 -27.06 22.65
N THR A 29 50.19 -26.93 21.68
CA THR A 29 49.02 -26.02 21.73
C THR A 29 48.33 -26.03 20.36
N GLN A 30 47.41 -26.97 20.13
CA GLN A 30 46.27 -26.66 19.28
C GLN A 30 45.24 -25.99 20.19
N ASP A 31 45.34 -24.66 20.29
CA ASP A 31 44.18 -23.86 20.61
C ASP A 31 43.12 -24.17 19.55
N ASN A 32 42.02 -24.79 19.99
CA ASN A 32 40.77 -24.76 19.28
C ASN A 32 40.37 -23.29 19.13
N LEU A 33 40.78 -22.67 18.03
CA LEU A 33 40.09 -21.52 17.49
C LEU A 33 38.79 -22.02 16.88
N GLU A 34 37.86 -22.42 17.75
CA GLU A 34 36.45 -22.21 17.47
C GLU A 34 36.30 -20.70 17.34
N GLY A 35 36.36 -20.20 16.10
CA GLY A 35 35.83 -18.88 15.82
C GLY A 35 34.41 -18.81 16.39
N PRO A 36 33.97 -17.65 16.92
CA PRO A 36 32.63 -17.55 17.45
C PRO A 36 31.66 -18.07 16.38
N GLN A 37 30.99 -19.18 16.66
CA GLN A 37 29.75 -19.49 15.99
C GLN A 37 28.87 -18.31 16.37
N LEU A 38 28.72 -17.36 15.45
CA LEU A 38 27.53 -16.53 15.43
C LEU A 38 26.41 -17.56 15.37
N GLU A 39 25.77 -17.83 16.51
CA GLU A 39 24.41 -18.36 16.47
C GLU A 39 23.68 -17.39 15.55
N GLU A 40 23.34 -17.83 14.35
CA GLU A 40 22.44 -17.07 13.51
C GLU A 40 21.20 -16.85 14.39
N ASP A 41 20.86 -15.59 14.68
CA ASP A 41 19.66 -15.21 15.45
C ASP A 41 18.43 -15.57 14.60
N VAL A 42 18.19 -16.88 14.46
CA VAL A 42 17.08 -17.46 13.73
C VAL A 42 15.92 -17.52 14.69
N ALA A 43 15.01 -16.57 14.53
CA ALA A 43 13.75 -16.56 15.23
C ALA A 43 12.84 -17.68 14.70
N LYS A 44 12.01 -18.22 15.60
CA LYS A 44 10.95 -19.19 15.29
C LYS A 44 9.61 -18.57 15.64
N LEU A 45 8.78 -18.35 14.63
CA LEU A 45 7.44 -17.81 14.77
C LEU A 45 6.41 -18.94 14.57
N PRO A 46 5.54 -19.21 15.55
CA PRO A 46 4.40 -20.10 15.37
C PRO A 46 3.50 -19.61 14.23
N ILE A 47 3.04 -20.52 13.38
CA ILE A 47 2.11 -20.20 12.28
C ILE A 47 0.92 -21.15 12.27
N GLU A 48 -0.20 -20.68 11.73
CA GLU A 48 -1.35 -21.51 11.37
C GLU A 48 -1.44 -21.61 9.85
N ILE A 49 -1.62 -22.83 9.34
CA ILE A 49 -1.88 -23.08 7.91
C ILE A 49 -3.39 -23.23 7.72
N LYS A 50 -3.99 -22.31 6.96
CA LYS A 50 -5.40 -22.32 6.54
C LYS A 50 -5.49 -22.47 5.01
N GLU A 51 -6.72 -22.52 4.49
CA GLU A 51 -6.96 -22.59 3.04
C GLU A 51 -6.41 -21.36 2.30
N GLU A 52 -6.54 -20.17 2.91
CA GLU A 52 -6.06 -18.90 2.35
C GLU A 52 -4.53 -18.72 2.46
N GLY A 53 -3.84 -19.53 3.25
CA GLY A 53 -2.38 -19.45 3.42
C GLY A 53 -1.91 -19.62 4.86
N ALA A 54 -0.63 -19.32 5.09
CA ALA A 54 -0.02 -19.31 6.42
C ALA A 54 -0.19 -17.94 7.07
N ARG A 55 -0.61 -17.92 8.34
CA ARG A 55 -0.82 -16.72 9.15
C ARG A 55 -0.18 -16.86 10.53
N PHE A 56 0.09 -15.75 11.18
CA PHE A 56 0.66 -15.71 12.54
C PHE A 56 -0.07 -14.68 13.39
N LYS A 57 -0.03 -14.83 14.72
CA LYS A 57 -0.53 -13.83 15.68
C LYS A 57 0.42 -12.65 15.76
N VAL A 58 -0.09 -11.42 15.70
CA VAL A 58 0.75 -10.22 15.80
C VAL A 58 1.54 -10.19 17.12
N ASP A 59 0.93 -10.63 18.23
CA ASP A 59 1.59 -10.76 19.53
C ASP A 59 2.84 -11.66 19.50
N ASP A 60 2.81 -12.76 18.74
CA ASP A 60 3.93 -13.69 18.65
C ASP A 60 5.09 -13.11 17.84
N LEU A 61 4.78 -12.30 16.80
CA LEU A 61 5.79 -11.58 16.05
C LEU A 61 6.47 -10.53 16.92
N LEU A 62 5.71 -9.71 17.65
CA LEU A 62 6.26 -8.61 18.45
C LEU A 62 7.04 -9.09 19.68
N GLN A 63 6.79 -10.31 20.17
CA GLN A 63 7.67 -10.96 21.15
C GLN A 63 9.08 -11.24 20.61
N ILE A 64 9.20 -11.43 19.30
CA ILE A 64 10.48 -11.68 18.61
C ILE A 64 11.14 -10.37 18.19
N THR A 65 10.38 -9.53 17.48
CA THR A 65 10.92 -8.33 16.84
C THR A 65 11.06 -7.16 17.81
N GLY A 66 10.33 -7.19 18.93
CA GLY A 66 10.02 -6.00 19.70
C GLY A 66 8.94 -5.16 19.01
N GLY A 67 8.67 -3.99 19.58
CA GLY A 67 7.61 -3.10 19.11
C GLY A 67 6.28 -3.28 19.85
N ASP A 68 5.24 -2.69 19.30
CA ASP A 68 3.88 -2.69 19.82
C ASP A 68 2.87 -2.52 18.69
N TYR A 69 1.60 -2.78 19.00
CA TYR A 69 0.50 -2.48 18.09
C TYR A 69 -0.69 -1.92 18.87
N SER A 70 -1.56 -1.24 18.14
CA SER A 70 -2.89 -0.87 18.60
C SER A 70 -3.92 -1.28 17.57
N PHE A 71 -5.06 -1.77 18.06
CA PHE A 71 -6.21 -2.11 17.23
C PHE A 71 -7.39 -1.23 17.65
N ASP A 72 -7.96 -0.52 16.69
CA ASP A 72 -9.19 0.26 16.89
C ASP A 72 -10.39 -0.60 16.49
N GLU A 73 -11.18 -1.04 17.47
CA GLU A 73 -12.37 -1.86 17.24
C GLU A 73 -13.46 -1.15 16.42
N LEU A 74 -13.57 0.17 16.54
CA LEU A 74 -14.60 0.94 15.82
C LEU A 74 -14.24 1.03 14.34
N HIS A 75 -13.00 1.42 14.03
CA HIS A 75 -12.53 1.60 12.67
C HIS A 75 -12.07 0.28 12.03
N ARG A 76 -11.85 -0.78 12.82
CA ARG A 76 -11.22 -2.05 12.44
C ARG A 76 -9.85 -1.81 11.79
N THR A 77 -9.03 -1.00 12.47
CA THR A 77 -7.72 -0.60 11.96
C THR A 77 -6.61 -1.08 12.88
N LEU A 78 -5.53 -1.54 12.28
CA LEU A 78 -4.34 -2.04 12.97
C LEU A 78 -3.17 -1.13 12.68
N GLU A 79 -2.60 -0.54 13.74
CA GLU A 79 -1.33 0.18 13.69
C GLU A 79 -0.26 -0.67 14.38
N ILE A 80 0.85 -0.94 13.70
CA ILE A 80 1.97 -1.72 14.24
C ILE A 80 3.23 -0.87 14.15
N THR A 81 3.98 -0.79 15.23
CA THR A 81 5.33 -0.22 15.23
C THR A 81 6.33 -1.34 15.43
N VAL A 82 7.26 -1.49 14.48
CA VAL A 82 8.43 -2.36 14.61
C VAL A 82 9.66 -1.50 14.32
N ASP A 83 10.51 -1.33 15.34
CA ASP A 83 11.65 -0.42 15.30
C ASP A 83 11.27 1.03 14.95
N GLU A 84 11.67 1.54 13.79
CA GLU A 84 11.35 2.89 13.30
C GLU A 84 10.23 2.88 12.25
N ASP A 85 9.76 1.70 11.82
CA ASP A 85 8.70 1.57 10.84
C ASP A 85 7.33 1.51 11.51
N GLN A 86 6.38 2.25 10.95
CA GLN A 86 4.96 2.16 11.27
C GLN A 86 4.21 1.54 10.11
N PHE A 87 3.34 0.60 10.44
CA PHE A 87 2.49 -0.13 9.51
C PHE A 87 1.03 0.12 9.84
N TYR A 88 0.22 0.34 8.82
CA TYR A 88 -1.21 0.58 8.97
C TYR A 88 -2.02 -0.29 8.00
N LEU A 89 -3.05 -0.94 8.55
CA LEU A 89 -3.97 -1.83 7.84
C LEU A 89 -5.40 -1.51 8.27
N ILE A 90 -6.33 -1.65 7.31
CA ILE A 90 -7.76 -1.57 7.56
C ILE A 90 -8.35 -2.94 7.23
N ASP A 91 -9.27 -3.42 8.05
CA ASP A 91 -9.97 -4.67 7.78
C ASP A 91 -10.79 -4.57 6.47
N GLU A 92 -10.88 -5.69 5.74
CA GLU A 92 -11.47 -5.78 4.40
C GLU A 92 -10.78 -4.92 3.31
N VAL A 93 -9.65 -4.26 3.63
CA VAL A 93 -8.85 -3.47 2.69
C VAL A 93 -7.46 -4.10 2.56
N PRO A 94 -7.16 -4.86 1.49
CA PRO A 94 -5.90 -5.60 1.33
C PRO A 94 -4.77 -4.68 0.85
N VAL A 95 -4.51 -3.59 1.58
CA VAL A 95 -3.45 -2.64 1.28
C VAL A 95 -2.68 -2.37 2.56
N LEU A 96 -1.37 -2.59 2.52
CA LEU A 96 -0.46 -2.23 3.60
C LEU A 96 0.13 -0.84 3.35
N GLU A 97 -0.10 0.06 4.30
CA GLU A 97 0.67 1.30 4.42
C GLU A 97 1.89 1.07 5.32
N ARG A 98 3.05 1.59 4.91
CA ARG A 98 4.30 1.63 5.67
C ARG A 98 4.83 3.06 5.64
N ASN A 99 4.90 3.70 6.80
CA ASN A 99 5.38 5.08 6.95
C ASN A 99 4.69 6.10 6.01
N GLY A 100 3.41 5.94 5.70
CA GLY A 100 2.69 6.82 4.78
C GLY A 100 2.80 6.45 3.29
N GLU A 101 3.55 5.41 2.93
CA GLU A 101 3.63 4.88 1.56
C GLU A 101 2.97 3.50 1.47
N TYR A 102 2.38 3.18 0.32
CA TYR A 102 1.64 1.94 0.15
C TYR A 102 2.43 0.90 -0.64
N LEU A 103 2.46 -0.34 -0.13
CA LEU A 103 3.13 -1.45 -0.80
C LEU A 103 2.25 -2.00 -1.92
N ALA A 104 2.87 -2.31 -3.06
CA ALA A 104 2.18 -2.90 -4.21
C ALA A 104 2.05 -4.43 -4.05
N THR A 105 1.18 -4.85 -3.13
CA THR A 105 0.86 -6.25 -2.87
C THR A 105 -0.55 -6.37 -2.29
N ASP A 106 -1.28 -7.39 -2.71
CA ASP A 106 -2.58 -7.79 -2.19
C ASP A 106 -2.48 -8.97 -1.21
N ARG A 107 -1.26 -9.47 -0.96
CA ARG A 107 -1.00 -10.64 -0.09
C ARG A 107 -0.98 -10.30 1.39
N ILE A 108 -1.05 -9.03 1.75
CA ILE A 108 -1.03 -8.54 3.13
C ILE A 108 -2.38 -7.90 3.42
N TYR A 109 -3.08 -8.47 4.38
CA TYR A 109 -4.40 -8.02 4.82
C TYR A 109 -4.58 -8.36 6.30
N LEU A 110 -5.47 -7.62 6.96
CA LEU A 110 -5.82 -7.87 8.35
C LEU A 110 -6.72 -9.11 8.47
N ILE A 111 -6.44 -9.97 9.45
CA ILE A 111 -7.25 -11.13 9.77
C ILE A 111 -7.67 -11.04 11.24
N LEU A 112 -8.98 -11.04 11.49
CA LEU A 112 -9.56 -11.15 12.83
C LEU A 112 -10.20 -12.53 12.97
N ASP A 113 -10.02 -13.19 14.11
CA ASP A 113 -10.69 -14.46 14.40
C ASP A 113 -11.99 -14.29 15.21
N GLU A 114 -12.61 -15.40 15.63
CA GLU A 114 -13.86 -15.37 16.40
C GLU A 114 -13.72 -14.77 17.80
N GLU A 115 -12.49 -14.61 18.31
CA GLU A 115 -12.17 -14.03 19.62
C GLU A 115 -11.57 -12.60 19.48
N ASP A 116 -11.67 -11.99 18.29
CA ASP A 116 -11.08 -10.69 17.92
C ASP A 116 -9.54 -10.66 18.08
N GLU A 117 -8.87 -11.82 18.03
CA GLU A 117 -7.40 -11.88 17.99
C GLU A 117 -6.88 -11.45 16.61
N VAL A 118 -5.77 -10.70 16.62
CA VAL A 118 -5.19 -10.10 15.42
C VAL A 118 -4.13 -11.00 14.80
N TYR A 119 -4.36 -11.39 13.54
CA TYR A 119 -3.45 -12.17 12.73
C TYR A 119 -3.05 -11.43 11.45
N LEU A 120 -1.89 -11.80 10.92
CA LEU A 120 -1.44 -11.37 9.59
C LEU A 120 -0.93 -12.56 8.76
N PRO A 121 -1.05 -12.50 7.43
CA PRO A 121 -0.37 -13.44 6.52
C PRO A 121 1.15 -13.35 6.69
N THR A 122 1.85 -14.48 6.49
CA THR A 122 3.33 -14.49 6.53
C THR A 122 3.98 -13.58 5.47
N ALA A 123 3.23 -13.18 4.44
CA ALA A 123 3.65 -12.17 3.47
C ALA A 123 4.00 -10.82 4.13
N PHE A 124 3.41 -10.49 5.30
CA PHE A 124 3.80 -9.31 6.06
C PHE A 124 5.29 -9.31 6.43
N ILE A 125 5.85 -10.47 6.78
CA ILE A 125 7.27 -10.56 7.14
C ILE A 125 8.13 -10.53 5.86
N GLU A 126 7.72 -11.27 4.82
CA GLU A 126 8.47 -11.34 3.56
C GLU A 126 8.54 -10.01 2.82
N GLU A 127 7.43 -9.29 2.75
CA GLU A 127 7.27 -8.09 1.92
C GLU A 127 7.17 -6.81 2.75
N GLY A 128 6.40 -6.83 3.86
CA GLY A 128 6.26 -5.69 4.76
C GLY A 128 7.55 -5.39 5.53
N LEU A 129 8.11 -6.40 6.20
CA LEU A 129 9.41 -6.31 6.89
C LEU A 129 10.60 -6.61 5.96
N ASN A 130 10.37 -6.95 4.69
CA ASN A 130 11.40 -7.32 3.72
C ASN A 130 12.37 -8.40 4.26
N THR A 131 11.83 -9.39 4.97
CA THR A 131 12.59 -10.39 5.69
C THR A 131 12.27 -11.79 5.15
N PRO A 132 13.22 -12.47 4.48
CA PRO A 132 12.98 -13.80 3.91
C PRO A 132 12.58 -14.83 4.97
N LEU A 133 11.56 -15.62 4.66
CA LEU A 133 11.09 -16.71 5.50
C LEU A 133 11.54 -18.08 5.01
N THR A 134 11.64 -19.01 5.94
CA THR A 134 11.72 -20.46 5.69
C THR A 134 10.61 -21.15 6.47
N PHE A 135 9.94 -22.13 5.86
CA PHE A 135 8.76 -22.75 6.43
C PHE A 135 9.05 -24.17 6.95
N SER A 136 8.39 -24.51 8.05
CA SER A 136 8.17 -25.86 8.54
C SER A 136 6.66 -26.12 8.69
N GLU A 137 6.25 -27.32 9.12
CA GLU A 137 4.82 -27.67 9.24
C GLU A 137 4.07 -26.79 10.26
N GLU A 138 4.74 -26.26 11.28
CA GLU A 138 4.11 -25.54 12.41
C GLU A 138 4.74 -24.16 12.68
N ALA A 139 5.82 -23.79 12.00
CA ALA A 139 6.54 -22.55 12.25
C ALA A 139 7.19 -21.96 11.00
N ALA A 140 7.29 -20.63 10.97
CA ALA A 140 8.17 -19.89 10.07
C ALA A 140 9.46 -19.51 10.80
N THR A 141 10.59 -19.60 10.11
CA THR A 141 11.92 -19.19 10.62
C THR A 141 12.52 -18.09 9.77
N PHE A 142 13.09 -17.09 10.45
CA PHE A 142 13.75 -15.95 9.80
C PHE A 142 14.88 -15.39 10.67
N SER A 143 15.83 -14.73 10.02
CA SER A 143 16.89 -14.01 10.73
C SER A 143 16.40 -12.62 11.09
N TRP A 144 16.45 -12.27 12.37
CA TRP A 144 16.11 -10.94 12.85
C TRP A 144 17.36 -10.26 13.41
N PHE A 145 17.81 -9.20 12.76
CA PHE A 145 19.06 -8.50 13.15
C PHE A 145 18.81 -7.22 13.96
N GLY A 146 17.56 -6.94 14.32
CA GLY A 146 17.17 -5.72 15.05
C GLY A 146 17.03 -4.49 14.15
N PRO A 147 17.03 -3.28 14.75
CA PRO A 147 16.55 -2.06 14.09
C PRO A 147 17.29 -1.74 12.81
N THR A 148 16.52 -1.64 11.72
CA THR A 148 16.94 -1.07 10.44
C THR A 148 16.50 0.39 10.34
N GLU A 149 17.18 1.19 9.51
CA GLU A 149 16.66 2.51 9.13
C GLU A 149 15.25 2.35 8.54
N ALA A 150 14.33 3.27 8.88
CA ALA A 150 12.99 3.28 8.31
C ALA A 150 13.03 3.24 6.78
N VAL A 151 12.12 2.46 6.18
CA VAL A 151 12.03 2.37 4.72
C VAL A 151 10.93 3.30 4.23
N GLY A 152 11.32 4.22 3.35
CA GLY A 152 10.41 5.21 2.81
C GLY A 152 9.95 6.22 3.86
N GLY A 153 8.80 6.81 3.61
CA GLY A 153 8.17 7.76 4.51
C GLY A 153 8.67 9.19 4.39
N PRO A 154 8.08 10.10 5.16
CA PRO A 154 8.35 11.52 5.02
C PRO A 154 9.82 11.83 5.34
N PRO A 155 10.51 12.67 4.53
CA PRO A 155 11.87 13.08 4.85
C PRO A 155 11.90 13.83 6.19
N GLU A 156 13.03 13.85 6.90
CA GLU A 156 13.14 14.52 8.22
C GLU A 156 12.68 15.99 8.24
N ALA A 157 12.80 16.69 7.11
CA ALA A 157 12.38 18.09 6.97
C ALA A 157 10.90 18.26 6.58
N PHE A 158 10.14 17.17 6.47
CA PHE A 158 8.73 17.19 6.13
C PHE A 158 7.92 17.83 7.27
N ASN A 159 7.22 18.91 6.93
CA ASN A 159 6.38 19.64 7.87
C ASN A 159 5.06 20.04 7.20
N PHE A 160 4.29 19.02 6.85
CA PHE A 160 3.05 19.13 6.09
C PHE A 160 2.01 20.06 6.73
N GLU A 161 1.88 20.01 8.06
CA GLU A 161 0.91 20.80 8.83
C GLU A 161 1.11 22.33 8.70
N GLU A 162 2.31 22.77 8.30
CA GLU A 162 2.63 24.19 8.11
C GLU A 162 2.62 24.66 6.65
N TRP A 163 2.29 23.77 5.70
CA TRP A 163 2.32 24.12 4.28
C TRP A 163 1.19 25.07 3.89
N ASN A 164 1.55 26.09 3.13
CA ASN A 164 0.58 26.96 2.44
C ASN A 164 0.30 26.48 1.01
N ALA A 165 -0.64 27.15 0.33
CA ALA A 165 -1.02 26.83 -1.04
C ALA A 165 0.15 26.83 -2.05
N ASP A 166 1.12 27.74 -1.93
CA ASP A 166 2.26 27.79 -2.85
C ASP A 166 3.16 26.56 -2.70
N GLN A 167 3.43 26.15 -1.46
CA GLN A 167 4.22 24.95 -1.17
C GLN A 167 3.48 23.69 -1.64
N MET A 168 2.17 23.61 -1.37
CA MET A 168 1.34 22.50 -1.82
C MET A 168 1.33 22.37 -3.34
N VAL A 169 1.17 23.49 -4.06
CA VAL A 169 1.24 23.49 -5.54
C VAL A 169 2.61 23.04 -6.02
N ALA A 170 3.70 23.57 -5.46
CA ALA A 170 5.05 23.19 -5.87
C ALA A 170 5.35 21.70 -5.60
N TYR A 171 4.68 21.09 -4.63
CA TYR A 171 4.84 19.67 -4.32
C TYR A 171 4.06 18.76 -5.27
N LEU A 172 2.90 19.22 -5.74
CA LEU A 172 1.94 18.45 -6.52
C LEU A 172 1.90 18.83 -8.01
N ASP A 173 2.72 19.78 -8.47
CA ASP A 173 2.68 20.31 -9.84
C ASP A 173 3.03 19.29 -10.94
N PHE A 174 3.58 18.15 -10.55
CA PHE A 174 3.87 17.04 -11.46
C PHE A 174 2.63 16.20 -11.82
N LEU A 175 1.52 16.39 -11.11
CA LEU A 175 0.28 15.65 -11.33
C LEU A 175 -0.56 16.26 -12.46
N GLU A 176 -0.87 15.44 -13.45
CA GLU A 176 -1.82 15.73 -14.51
C GLU A 176 -3.28 15.48 -14.06
N LYS A 177 -4.23 16.03 -14.80
CA LYS A 177 -5.66 15.77 -14.57
C LYS A 177 -6.01 14.31 -14.89
N PRO A 178 -6.84 13.65 -14.07
CA PRO A 178 -7.21 12.25 -14.31
C PRO A 178 -8.24 12.09 -15.43
N ILE A 179 -8.95 13.15 -15.82
CA ILE A 179 -9.91 13.14 -16.93
C ILE A 179 -9.49 14.19 -17.95
N ALA A 180 -9.25 13.74 -19.18
CA ALA A 180 -8.82 14.60 -20.27
C ALA A 180 -9.87 15.69 -20.56
N GLY A 181 -9.45 16.96 -20.48
CA GLY A 181 -10.30 18.12 -20.76
C GLY A 181 -11.27 18.50 -19.63
N ALA A 182 -11.26 17.80 -18.49
CA ALA A 182 -12.05 18.19 -17.34
C ALA A 182 -11.52 19.45 -16.66
N GLU A 183 -12.41 20.16 -15.98
CA GLU A 183 -12.09 21.33 -15.16
C GLU A 183 -12.39 21.04 -13.68
N VAL A 184 -11.63 21.67 -12.78
CA VAL A 184 -11.91 21.60 -11.34
C VAL A 184 -13.33 22.07 -11.06
N SER A 185 -14.07 21.27 -10.27
CA SER A 185 -15.47 21.53 -9.99
C SER A 185 -15.74 22.98 -9.51
N THR A 186 -16.80 23.56 -10.05
CA THR A 186 -17.30 24.89 -9.63
C THR A 186 -18.19 24.84 -8.39
N VAL A 187 -18.55 23.64 -7.91
CA VAL A 187 -19.45 23.44 -6.78
C VAL A 187 -18.64 23.15 -5.52
N SER A 188 -18.83 23.95 -4.47
CA SER A 188 -18.01 23.87 -3.24
C SER A 188 -18.15 22.53 -2.50
N THR A 189 -19.31 21.88 -2.56
CA THR A 189 -19.53 20.57 -1.93
C THR A 189 -18.85 19.42 -2.65
N HIS A 190 -18.27 19.64 -3.84
CA HIS A 190 -17.49 18.66 -4.59
C HIS A 190 -15.99 18.78 -4.26
N LEU A 191 -15.58 19.77 -3.46
CA LEU A 191 -14.18 19.98 -3.12
C LEU A 191 -13.81 19.21 -1.83
N PRO A 192 -12.52 18.84 -1.68
CA PRO A 192 -12.02 18.22 -0.45
C PRO A 192 -12.23 19.14 0.76
N GLY A 193 -12.46 18.54 1.93
CA GLY A 193 -12.75 19.22 3.19
C GLY A 193 -14.20 19.72 3.34
N ALA A 194 -15.08 19.52 2.35
CA ALA A 194 -16.49 19.86 2.48
C ALA A 194 -17.24 18.90 3.44
N PRO A 195 -18.13 19.36 4.33
CA PRO A 195 -18.87 18.47 5.22
C PRO A 195 -19.78 17.46 4.51
N ARG A 196 -19.84 16.22 4.99
CA ARG A 196 -20.71 15.14 4.51
C ARG A 196 -21.68 14.69 5.61
N ALA A 197 -22.75 15.45 5.78
CA ALA A 197 -23.72 15.25 6.87
C ALA A 197 -24.39 13.87 6.88
N TYR A 198 -24.56 13.22 5.72
CA TYR A 198 -25.22 11.91 5.64
C TYR A 198 -24.41 10.77 6.27
N ARG A 199 -23.10 10.96 6.47
CA ARG A 199 -22.17 9.98 7.07
C ARG A 199 -21.30 10.55 8.19
N ASN A 200 -21.65 11.74 8.71
CA ASN A 200 -20.93 12.42 9.80
C ASN A 200 -19.41 12.56 9.57
N GLY A 201 -18.99 12.95 8.36
CA GLY A 201 -17.58 13.12 8.04
C GLY A 201 -17.31 14.32 7.14
N PHE A 202 -16.13 14.32 6.54
CA PHE A 202 -15.72 15.29 5.53
C PHE A 202 -15.53 14.60 4.18
N HIS A 203 -15.53 15.41 3.14
CA HIS A 203 -15.22 14.98 1.80
C HIS A 203 -13.69 14.87 1.68
N GLU A 204 -13.16 13.65 1.55
CA GLU A 204 -11.70 13.46 1.54
C GLU A 204 -11.06 13.83 0.20
N GLY A 205 -11.85 13.77 -0.86
CA GLY A 205 -11.40 13.98 -2.23
C GLY A 205 -12.15 15.07 -2.99
N ILE A 206 -11.92 15.09 -4.30
CA ILE A 206 -12.64 15.92 -5.28
C ILE A 206 -13.61 15.06 -6.09
N ASP A 207 -14.80 15.60 -6.36
CA ASP A 207 -15.77 14.97 -7.27
C ASP A 207 -15.76 15.61 -8.66
N TRP A 208 -15.69 14.76 -9.69
CA TRP A 208 -15.72 15.14 -11.10
C TRP A 208 -17.06 14.75 -11.74
N TYR A 209 -18.04 15.66 -11.63
CA TYR A 209 -19.36 15.49 -12.25
C TYR A 209 -19.43 16.16 -13.62
N ASP A 210 -20.19 15.55 -14.55
CA ASP A 210 -20.46 16.09 -15.89
C ASP A 210 -20.87 17.57 -15.85
N PHE A 211 -21.87 17.92 -15.04
CA PHE A 211 -22.44 19.26 -15.01
C PHE A 211 -21.55 20.33 -14.37
N SER A 212 -20.47 19.96 -13.66
CA SER A 212 -19.63 20.90 -12.92
C SER A 212 -18.16 20.91 -13.32
N SER A 213 -17.72 19.94 -14.14
CA SER A 213 -16.32 19.68 -14.45
C SER A 213 -16.00 19.72 -15.95
N GLY A 214 -16.75 20.53 -16.71
CA GLY A 214 -16.49 20.76 -18.15
C GLY A 214 -17.34 19.93 -19.13
N GLY A 215 -18.12 18.96 -18.63
CA GLY A 215 -19.04 18.15 -19.42
C GLY A 215 -18.40 16.97 -20.16
N ASN A 216 -19.26 16.13 -20.78
CA ASN A 216 -18.93 14.87 -21.44
C ASN A 216 -18.36 13.78 -20.50
N ILE A 217 -18.78 13.78 -19.24
CA ILE A 217 -18.42 12.74 -18.27
C ILE A 217 -19.55 11.71 -18.22
N ASN A 218 -19.25 10.47 -18.60
CA ASN A 218 -20.16 9.33 -18.61
C ASN A 218 -19.38 8.03 -18.39
N THR A 219 -20.05 6.87 -18.48
CA THR A 219 -19.42 5.56 -18.25
C THR A 219 -18.33 5.19 -19.26
N ASP A 220 -18.33 5.77 -20.46
CA ASP A 220 -17.26 5.56 -21.44
C ASP A 220 -16.06 6.52 -21.21
N THR A 221 -16.13 7.42 -20.22
CA THR A 221 -15.08 8.40 -19.95
C THR A 221 -13.90 7.74 -19.26
N PRO A 222 -12.71 7.67 -19.90
CA PRO A 222 -11.54 7.07 -19.29
C PRO A 222 -10.97 7.96 -18.18
N ILE A 223 -10.46 7.30 -17.15
CA ILE A 223 -9.69 7.87 -16.06
C ILE A 223 -8.25 7.45 -16.27
N TYR A 224 -7.34 8.41 -16.25
CA TYR A 224 -5.91 8.23 -16.45
C TYR A 224 -5.19 8.30 -15.11
N ALA A 225 -4.08 7.55 -14.98
CA ALA A 225 -3.11 7.87 -13.95
C ALA A 225 -2.61 9.30 -14.15
N MET A 226 -2.13 9.92 -13.08
CA MET A 226 -1.84 11.37 -13.05
C MET A 226 -0.36 11.67 -13.28
N GLY A 227 0.46 10.66 -13.50
CA GLY A 227 1.91 10.77 -13.59
C GLY A 227 2.57 9.41 -13.48
N GLU A 228 3.90 9.38 -13.46
CA GLU A 228 4.65 8.14 -13.24
C GLU A 228 4.37 7.60 -11.83
N GLY A 229 3.81 6.39 -11.74
CA GLY A 229 3.40 5.79 -10.47
C GLY A 229 3.32 4.26 -10.52
N ILE A 230 2.96 3.67 -9.39
CA ILE A 230 2.76 2.23 -9.20
C ILE A 230 1.33 1.98 -8.72
N VAL A 231 0.63 1.03 -9.35
CA VAL A 231 -0.68 0.57 -8.87
C VAL A 231 -0.48 -0.23 -7.57
N VAL A 232 -1.15 0.18 -6.50
CA VAL A 232 -1.09 -0.49 -5.18
C VAL A 232 -2.40 -1.21 -4.82
N ARG A 233 -3.49 -0.91 -5.55
CA ARG A 233 -4.78 -1.60 -5.46
C ARG A 233 -5.52 -1.49 -6.79
N ALA A 234 -6.17 -2.57 -7.21
CA ALA A 234 -7.07 -2.58 -8.37
C ALA A 234 -8.24 -3.56 -8.16
N ASP A 235 -9.45 -3.05 -7.98
CA ASP A 235 -10.63 -3.87 -7.62
C ASP A 235 -11.36 -4.43 -8.86
N GLN A 236 -10.64 -5.17 -9.71
CA GLN A 236 -11.25 -5.77 -10.91
C GLN A 236 -12.43 -6.70 -10.57
N GLU A 237 -12.34 -7.42 -9.44
CA GLU A 237 -13.37 -8.34 -8.95
C GLU A 237 -14.31 -7.70 -7.92
N TYR A 238 -14.49 -6.37 -7.97
CA TYR A 238 -15.39 -5.66 -7.06
C TYR A 238 -16.84 -6.17 -7.12
N ASP A 239 -17.39 -6.47 -5.94
CA ASP A 239 -18.81 -6.77 -5.74
C ASP A 239 -19.55 -5.56 -5.14
N GLU A 240 -20.66 -5.19 -5.80
CA GLU A 240 -21.54 -4.12 -5.33
C GLU A 240 -22.33 -4.55 -4.07
N TYR A 241 -22.78 -3.57 -3.29
CA TYR A 241 -23.75 -3.83 -2.22
C TYR A 241 -24.94 -4.66 -2.73
N PRO A 242 -25.32 -5.73 -2.02
CA PRO A 242 -26.34 -6.65 -2.50
C PRO A 242 -27.74 -6.03 -2.52
N SER A 243 -27.99 -5.01 -1.69
CA SER A 243 -29.25 -4.26 -1.69
C SER A 243 -29.14 -2.90 -0.99
N PRO A 244 -30.10 -1.98 -1.23
CA PRO A 244 -30.17 -0.71 -0.50
C PRO A 244 -30.27 -0.90 1.02
N GLU A 245 -30.94 -1.96 1.47
CA GLU A 245 -31.08 -2.27 2.90
C GLU A 245 -29.74 -2.56 3.57
N VAL A 246 -28.84 -3.31 2.91
CA VAL A 246 -27.51 -3.62 3.45
C VAL A 246 -26.67 -2.34 3.51
N ARG A 247 -26.65 -1.54 2.44
CA ARG A 247 -25.95 -0.24 2.44
C ARG A 247 -26.49 0.70 3.51
N ASN A 248 -27.81 0.71 3.74
CA ASN A 248 -28.42 1.54 4.78
C ASN A 248 -28.11 1.06 6.20
N GLN A 249 -27.75 -0.21 6.42
CA GLN A 249 -27.27 -0.69 7.71
C GLN A 249 -25.93 -0.05 8.07
N ASP A 250 -25.01 0.04 7.11
CA ASP A 250 -23.74 0.77 7.29
C ASP A 250 -23.97 2.23 7.61
N LEU A 251 -24.80 2.92 6.83
CA LEU A 251 -25.11 4.33 7.07
C LEU A 251 -25.76 4.52 8.45
N ALA A 252 -26.58 3.57 8.90
CA ALA A 252 -27.13 3.60 10.25
C ALA A 252 -26.06 3.45 11.34
N LEU A 253 -25.02 2.64 11.11
CA LEU A 253 -23.85 2.57 11.99
C LEU A 253 -23.10 3.90 12.02
N THR A 254 -22.85 4.52 10.86
CA THR A 254 -22.19 5.85 10.81
C THR A 254 -22.99 6.92 11.58
N ALA A 255 -24.31 6.85 11.49
CA ALA A 255 -25.21 7.74 12.21
C ALA A 255 -25.20 7.47 13.73
N TYR A 256 -25.07 6.20 14.11
CA TYR A 256 -25.04 5.77 15.51
C TYR A 256 -23.75 6.19 16.21
N TYR A 257 -22.59 5.97 15.57
CA TYR A 257 -21.28 6.32 16.14
C TYR A 257 -20.98 7.83 16.05
N GLY A 258 -21.58 8.52 15.08
CA GLY A 258 -21.30 9.94 14.85
C GLY A 258 -20.04 10.18 14.02
N GLU A 259 -19.48 9.12 13.43
CA GLU A 259 -18.39 9.11 12.46
C GLU A 259 -18.52 7.89 11.53
N THR A 260 -17.74 7.82 10.44
CA THR A 260 -17.74 6.68 9.52
C THR A 260 -16.56 5.76 9.84
N PRO A 261 -16.78 4.51 10.28
CA PRO A 261 -15.72 3.50 10.36
C PRO A 261 -14.97 3.32 9.03
N GLU A 262 -13.65 3.11 9.06
CA GLU A 262 -12.80 3.09 7.85
C GLU A 262 -13.19 1.98 6.86
N TYR A 263 -13.41 0.75 7.32
CA TYR A 263 -13.85 -0.35 6.46
C TYR A 263 -15.20 -0.08 5.77
N ILE A 264 -16.14 0.58 6.48
CA ILE A 264 -17.42 1.02 5.89
C ILE A 264 -17.15 2.10 4.86
N PHE A 265 -16.25 3.04 5.17
CA PHE A 265 -15.96 4.14 4.27
C PHE A 265 -15.31 3.65 2.98
N ASP A 266 -14.37 2.71 3.05
CA ASP A 266 -13.82 2.04 1.87
C ASP A 266 -14.92 1.36 1.04
N ARG A 267 -15.81 0.60 1.68
CA ARG A 267 -16.93 -0.05 0.98
C ARG A 267 -17.87 0.95 0.29
N LEU A 268 -18.11 2.10 0.89
CA LEU A 268 -18.90 3.18 0.31
C LEU A 268 -18.23 3.84 -0.91
N ARG A 269 -16.90 3.74 -1.08
CA ARG A 269 -16.17 4.19 -2.28
C ARG A 269 -16.43 3.29 -3.49
N GLY A 270 -16.91 2.07 -3.27
CA GLY A 270 -17.20 1.11 -4.33
C GLY A 270 -15.94 0.55 -4.99
N ARG A 271 -15.99 0.36 -6.31
CA ARG A 271 -14.85 -0.11 -7.11
C ARG A 271 -13.75 0.96 -7.14
N GLN A 272 -12.51 0.55 -6.85
CA GLN A 272 -11.38 1.47 -6.74
C GLN A 272 -10.12 1.02 -7.49
N VAL A 273 -9.28 2.00 -7.84
CA VAL A 273 -7.86 1.83 -8.16
C VAL A 273 -7.05 2.82 -7.35
N TRP A 274 -5.95 2.38 -6.75
CA TRP A 274 -5.05 3.25 -5.99
C TRP A 274 -3.68 3.28 -6.65
N VAL A 275 -3.10 4.48 -6.76
CA VAL A 275 -1.78 4.68 -7.38
C VAL A 275 -0.88 5.46 -6.43
N GLN A 276 0.26 4.85 -6.11
CA GLN A 276 1.36 5.48 -5.39
C GLN A 276 2.27 6.21 -6.39
N TYR A 277 2.46 7.50 -6.18
CA TYR A 277 3.36 8.36 -6.91
C TYR A 277 4.60 8.69 -6.06
N PRO A 278 5.65 9.28 -6.66
CA PRO A 278 6.83 9.72 -5.92
C PRO A 278 6.52 10.68 -4.77
N ASN A 279 7.43 10.72 -3.79
CA ASN A 279 7.36 11.60 -2.62
C ASN A 279 6.12 11.35 -1.76
N GLY A 280 5.73 10.09 -1.54
CA GLY A 280 4.60 9.75 -0.68
C GLY A 280 3.23 10.20 -1.19
N VAL A 281 3.13 10.72 -2.41
CA VAL A 281 1.85 11.14 -2.98
C VAL A 281 1.04 9.91 -3.38
N MET A 282 -0.19 9.77 -2.88
CA MET A 282 -1.08 8.66 -3.24
C MET A 282 -2.44 9.21 -3.69
N ASN A 283 -3.01 8.60 -4.74
CA ASN A 283 -4.40 8.87 -5.11
C ASN A 283 -5.24 7.60 -5.08
N ARG A 284 -6.46 7.73 -4.57
CA ARG A 284 -7.53 6.71 -4.65
C ARG A 284 -8.56 7.19 -5.66
N PHE A 285 -8.83 6.39 -6.69
CA PHE A 285 -9.86 6.64 -7.69
C PHE A 285 -11.04 5.73 -7.40
N ALA A 286 -12.20 6.30 -7.11
CA ALA A 286 -13.37 5.59 -6.59
C ALA A 286 -14.59 5.74 -7.51
N HIS A 287 -15.62 4.97 -7.18
CA HIS A 287 -16.87 4.86 -7.93
C HIS A 287 -16.68 4.38 -9.37
N LEU A 288 -15.68 3.56 -9.66
CA LEU A 288 -15.33 3.18 -11.04
C LEU A 288 -16.40 2.29 -11.69
N ASP A 289 -16.70 2.52 -12.97
CA ASP A 289 -17.60 1.67 -13.76
C ASP A 289 -16.92 0.38 -14.23
N ASP A 290 -15.63 0.48 -14.53
CA ASP A 290 -14.80 -0.65 -14.96
C ASP A 290 -13.31 -0.34 -14.78
N ILE A 291 -12.47 -1.38 -14.78
CA ILE A 291 -11.00 -1.31 -14.70
C ILE A 291 -10.44 -2.14 -15.85
N PRO A 292 -9.41 -1.67 -16.60
CA PRO A 292 -8.79 -2.47 -17.66
C PRO A 292 -8.32 -3.85 -17.15
N GLU A 293 -8.67 -4.92 -17.85
CA GLU A 293 -8.35 -6.31 -17.47
C GLU A 293 -6.85 -6.57 -17.31
N ASP A 294 -6.00 -5.80 -18.00
CA ASP A 294 -4.55 -5.92 -17.97
C ASP A 294 -3.87 -5.03 -16.91
N LEU A 295 -4.62 -4.24 -16.14
CA LEU A 295 -4.10 -3.42 -15.05
C LEU A 295 -4.03 -4.19 -13.74
N ASN A 296 -2.82 -4.47 -13.25
CA ASN A 296 -2.57 -5.28 -12.07
C ASN A 296 -1.85 -4.48 -10.97
N VAL A 297 -1.98 -4.93 -9.72
CA VAL A 297 -1.15 -4.43 -8.61
C VAL A 297 0.33 -4.65 -8.94
N GLY A 298 1.16 -3.63 -8.72
CA GLY A 298 2.58 -3.61 -9.08
C GLY A 298 2.89 -3.02 -10.46
N ASP A 299 1.88 -2.76 -11.29
CA ASP A 299 2.10 -2.17 -12.62
C ASP A 299 2.60 -0.73 -12.53
N ARG A 300 3.52 -0.40 -13.44
CA ARG A 300 3.99 0.97 -13.67
C ARG A 300 3.03 1.68 -14.61
N VAL A 301 2.56 2.84 -14.21
CA VAL A 301 1.61 3.66 -14.97
C VAL A 301 2.16 5.06 -15.17
N ASN A 302 1.65 5.76 -16.18
CA ASN A 302 1.95 7.17 -16.44
C ASN A 302 0.69 7.95 -16.84
N ALA A 303 0.85 9.23 -17.17
CA ALA A 303 -0.27 10.11 -17.53
C ALA A 303 -1.05 9.71 -18.81
N GLU A 304 -0.55 8.74 -19.58
CA GLU A 304 -1.23 8.19 -20.77
C GLU A 304 -1.95 6.86 -20.46
N THR A 305 -1.69 6.24 -19.30
CA THR A 305 -2.27 4.95 -18.91
C THR A 305 -3.70 5.15 -18.41
N ILE A 306 -4.66 4.46 -19.04
CA ILE A 306 -6.02 4.33 -18.52
C ILE A 306 -5.99 3.38 -17.33
N ILE A 307 -6.56 3.82 -16.21
CA ILE A 307 -6.64 3.04 -14.97
C ILE A 307 -8.09 2.68 -14.59
N GLY A 308 -9.07 3.25 -15.26
CA GLY A 308 -10.48 2.94 -15.01
C GLY A 308 -11.41 3.80 -15.85
N TYR A 309 -12.70 3.65 -15.61
CA TYR A 309 -13.76 4.40 -16.27
C TYR A 309 -14.71 5.00 -15.23
N VAL A 310 -15.23 6.20 -15.51
CA VAL A 310 -16.11 6.90 -14.56
C VAL A 310 -17.38 6.12 -14.33
N GLY A 311 -17.77 5.88 -13.08
CA GLY A 311 -18.97 5.12 -12.74
C GLY A 311 -19.74 5.73 -11.57
N ASN A 312 -20.49 4.86 -10.90
CA ASN A 312 -21.23 5.20 -9.69
C ASN A 312 -21.24 4.04 -8.66
N SER A 313 -20.35 3.05 -8.76
CA SER A 313 -20.31 1.91 -7.84
C SER A 313 -20.20 2.35 -6.38
N GLY A 314 -20.85 1.66 -5.44
CA GLY A 314 -20.87 2.00 -4.01
C GLY A 314 -21.80 3.17 -3.65
N THR A 315 -22.30 3.92 -4.63
CA THR A 315 -23.26 5.01 -4.42
C THR A 315 -24.69 4.50 -4.25
N SER A 316 -25.63 5.36 -3.84
CA SER A 316 -27.03 4.96 -3.81
C SER A 316 -27.59 4.72 -5.21
N GLY A 317 -27.10 5.46 -6.21
CA GLY A 317 -27.54 5.32 -7.59
C GLY A 317 -27.20 3.97 -8.22
N ALA A 318 -26.03 3.40 -7.91
CA ALA A 318 -25.66 2.05 -8.35
C ALA A 318 -26.55 0.98 -7.71
N VAL A 319 -26.70 1.04 -6.38
CA VAL A 319 -27.47 0.04 -5.62
C VAL A 319 -28.96 0.09 -5.94
N ASN A 320 -29.51 1.27 -6.23
CA ASN A 320 -30.88 1.44 -6.70
C ASN A 320 -31.05 1.19 -8.20
N GLN A 321 -29.96 1.03 -8.95
CA GLN A 321 -29.93 0.85 -10.41
C GLN A 321 -30.64 1.99 -11.16
N ASP A 322 -30.48 3.24 -10.71
CA ASP A 322 -31.17 4.41 -11.25
C ASP A 322 -30.27 5.36 -12.08
N GLN A 323 -28.98 5.00 -12.24
CA GLN A 323 -27.97 5.73 -13.01
C GLN A 323 -27.64 7.14 -12.47
N SER A 324 -28.09 7.48 -11.26
CA SER A 324 -27.68 8.72 -10.59
C SER A 324 -26.28 8.59 -9.98
N GLU A 325 -25.76 9.72 -9.49
CA GLU A 325 -24.46 9.79 -8.80
C GLU A 325 -23.26 9.32 -9.66
N LEU A 326 -23.35 9.47 -10.99
CA LEU A 326 -22.25 9.19 -11.91
C LEU A 326 -21.17 10.28 -11.83
N HIS A 327 -20.00 9.93 -11.30
CA HIS A 327 -18.83 10.82 -11.17
C HIS A 327 -17.57 10.02 -10.81
N LEU A 328 -16.40 10.61 -11.07
CA LEU A 328 -15.18 10.17 -10.39
C LEU A 328 -15.10 10.85 -9.03
N HIS A 329 -14.87 10.07 -7.98
CA HIS A 329 -14.39 10.57 -6.70
C HIS A 329 -12.89 10.27 -6.58
N GLN A 330 -12.09 11.26 -6.21
CA GLN A 330 -10.63 11.13 -6.16
C GLN A 330 -10.07 11.70 -4.86
N ASP A 331 -9.48 10.84 -4.04
CA ASP A 331 -8.71 11.24 -2.86
C ASP A 331 -7.25 11.52 -3.24
N LEU A 332 -6.63 12.50 -2.56
CA LEU A 332 -5.22 12.84 -2.72
C LEU A 332 -4.55 12.94 -1.35
N LEU A 333 -3.55 12.10 -1.12
CA LEU A 333 -2.81 11.97 0.13
C LEU A 333 -1.33 12.23 -0.08
N ILE A 334 -0.64 12.65 0.99
CA ILE A 334 0.81 12.83 1.06
C ILE A 334 1.28 12.17 2.35
N TYR A 335 2.00 11.05 2.24
CA TYR A 335 2.42 10.22 3.38
C TYR A 335 1.27 9.88 4.34
N GLY A 336 0.18 9.31 3.80
CA GLY A 336 -1.02 8.96 4.57
C GLY A 336 -1.93 10.14 4.96
N GLU A 337 -1.48 11.39 4.78
CA GLU A 337 -2.25 12.58 5.17
C GLU A 337 -3.03 13.19 4.00
N LEU A 338 -4.31 13.51 4.21
CA LEU A 338 -5.14 14.19 3.20
C LEU A 338 -4.58 15.58 2.88
N PHE A 339 -4.24 15.83 1.61
CA PHE A 339 -3.47 17.02 1.21
C PHE A 339 -4.09 18.36 1.66
N TRP A 340 -5.41 18.40 1.84
CA TRP A 340 -6.15 19.62 2.17
C TRP A 340 -6.18 19.96 3.65
N LYS A 341 -5.76 19.06 4.55
CA LYS A 341 -5.79 19.27 6.01
C LYS A 341 -5.18 20.61 6.48
N PRO A 342 -3.99 21.04 5.99
CA PRO A 342 -3.38 22.30 6.46
C PRO A 342 -3.99 23.55 5.81
N LEU A 343 -4.92 23.40 4.87
CA LEU A 343 -5.40 24.48 4.00
C LEU A 343 -6.83 24.91 4.33
N SER A 344 -7.12 26.19 4.13
CA SER A 344 -8.50 26.67 4.07
C SER A 344 -9.20 26.20 2.79
N GLN A 345 -10.54 26.18 2.78
CA GLN A 345 -11.32 25.82 1.58
C GLN A 345 -11.01 26.68 0.33
N GLU A 346 -10.65 27.96 0.53
CA GLU A 346 -10.24 28.84 -0.57
C GLU A 346 -8.88 28.42 -1.13
N GLU A 347 -7.93 28.09 -0.26
CA GLU A 347 -6.60 27.59 -0.64
C GLU A 347 -6.68 26.21 -1.30
N VAL A 348 -7.53 25.30 -0.82
CA VAL A 348 -7.79 24.00 -1.47
C VAL A 348 -8.21 24.20 -2.92
N ARG A 349 -9.19 25.09 -3.15
CA ARG A 349 -9.65 25.42 -4.51
C ARG A 349 -8.52 26.02 -5.34
N GLU A 350 -7.74 26.93 -4.76
CA GLU A 350 -6.60 27.55 -5.43
C GLU A 350 -5.55 26.51 -5.86
N VAL A 351 -5.17 25.60 -4.96
CA VAL A 351 -4.20 24.54 -5.24
C VAL A 351 -4.68 23.69 -6.41
N LEU A 352 -5.91 23.15 -6.33
CA LEU A 352 -6.48 22.27 -7.35
C LEU A 352 -6.51 22.97 -8.73
N ILE A 353 -6.93 24.23 -8.81
CA ILE A 353 -6.93 25.00 -10.06
C ILE A 353 -5.50 25.21 -10.58
N ARG A 354 -4.51 25.35 -9.69
CA ARG A 354 -3.13 25.64 -10.07
C ARG A 354 -2.36 24.42 -10.56
N ILE A 355 -2.57 23.25 -9.94
CA ILE A 355 -1.92 22.00 -10.36
C ILE A 355 -2.54 21.45 -11.65
N TRP A 356 -3.82 21.71 -11.89
CA TRP A 356 -4.58 21.16 -13.03
C TRP A 356 -5.04 22.22 -14.02
N LYS A 357 -4.12 23.10 -14.43
CA LYS A 357 -4.41 24.17 -15.40
C LYS A 357 -4.74 23.67 -16.79
#